data_AF-A0A660ZJA2-F1
#
_entry.id   AF-A0A660ZJA2-F1
#
_cell.length_a   1.000
_cell.length_b   1.000
_cell.length_c   1.000
_cell.angle_alpha   90.00
_cell.angle_beta   90.00
_cell.angle_gamma   90.00
#
_symmetry.space_group_name_H-M   'P 1'
#
loop_
_entity.id
_entity.type
_entity.pdbx_description
1 polymer ?
#
loop_
_entity_poly.entity_id
_entity_poly.type
_entity_poly.pdbx_seq_one_letter_code
_entity_poly.pdbx_strand_id
1 'polypeptide(L)'
;MRSYEKTIFCVVIAGLLFIPSVIFNLKVLWVIGAIFDWLPLPTGWMKSERKIGSDVLKWVKIHVILTVAAYAIALLWIFGGWNSLFARFLFLEVWWLAVIAGVVLTSKAHGQRRD
;
A
#
# COMPACT_ATOMS: atom_id res chain seq x y z
N MET A 1 -13.44 3.82 -15.99
CA MET A 1 -12.80 4.24 -14.74
C MET A 1 -11.51 5.01 -15.03
N ARG A 2 -11.31 6.15 -14.38
CA ARG A 2 -10.04 6.91 -14.41
C ARG A 2 -8.91 6.09 -13.76
N SER A 3 -7.65 6.33 -14.11
CA SER A 3 -6.50 5.55 -13.58
C SER A 3 -6.44 5.52 -12.05
N TYR A 4 -6.81 6.62 -11.39
CA TYR A 4 -6.93 6.73 -9.94
C TYR A 4 -7.99 5.79 -9.33
N GLU A 5 -9.16 5.68 -9.96
CA GLU A 5 -10.25 4.81 -9.49
C GLU A 5 -9.82 3.33 -9.54
N LYS A 6 -9.05 2.95 -10.56
CA LYS A 6 -8.48 1.59 -10.67
C LYS A 6 -7.48 1.31 -9.55
N THR A 7 -6.60 2.27 -9.24
CA THR A 7 -5.65 2.15 -8.12
C THR A 7 -6.37 1.97 -6.79
N ILE A 8 -7.37 2.80 -6.49
CA ILE A 8 -8.15 2.65 -5.25
C ILE A 8 -8.88 1.31 -5.21
N PHE A 9 -9.50 0.91 -6.31
CA PHE A 9 -10.18 -0.37 -6.40
C PHE A 9 -9.25 -1.55 -6.08
N CYS A 10 -8.04 -1.55 -6.62
CA CYS A 10 -7.01 -2.55 -6.30
C CYS A 10 -6.61 -2.53 -4.82
N VAL A 11 -6.37 -1.35 -4.24
CA VAL A 11 -6.00 -1.20 -2.81
C VAL A 11 -7.14 -1.65 -1.89
N VAL A 12 -8.40 -1.38 -2.24
CA VAL A 12 -9.57 -1.85 -1.49
C VAL A 12 -9.66 -3.38 -1.52
N ILE A 13 -9.47 -3.99 -2.70
CA ILE A 13 -9.43 -5.46 -2.80
C ILE A 13 -8.26 -6.02 -1.97
N ALA A 14 -7.08 -5.41 -2.02
CA ALA A 14 -5.94 -5.82 -1.21
C ALA A 14 -6.27 -5.76 0.29
N GLY A 15 -6.89 -4.68 0.76
CA GLY A 15 -7.32 -4.56 2.16
C GLY A 15 -8.35 -5.61 2.57
N LEU A 16 -9.33 -5.89 1.71
CA LEU A 16 -10.34 -6.93 1.92
C LEU A 16 -9.72 -8.34 1.99
N LEU A 17 -8.56 -8.56 1.39
CA LEU A 17 -7.81 -9.82 1.46
C LEU A 17 -6.83 -9.85 2.64
N PHE A 18 -6.18 -8.73 2.96
CA PHE A 18 -5.22 -8.63 4.05
C PHE A 18 -5.87 -8.77 5.43
N ILE A 19 -7.03 -8.15 5.66
CA ILE A 19 -7.73 -8.23 6.96
C ILE A 19 -8.05 -9.69 7.35
N PRO A 20 -8.79 -10.47 6.53
CA PRO A 20 -9.07 -11.87 6.87
C PRO A 20 -7.81 -12.73 6.86
N SER A 21 -6.82 -12.42 6.02
CA SER A 21 -5.52 -13.10 6.06
C SER A 21 -4.83 -12.92 7.42
N VAL A 22 -4.80 -11.69 7.93
CA VAL A 22 -4.21 -11.32 9.22
C VAL A 22 -5.00 -11.88 10.38
N ILE A 23 -6.32 -12.02 10.30
CA ILE A 23 -7.17 -12.57 11.38
C ILE A 23 -7.11 -14.11 11.42
N PHE A 24 -7.24 -14.76 10.26
CA PHE A 24 -7.32 -16.23 10.15
C PHE A 24 -5.99 -16.92 9.83
N ASN A 25 -4.89 -16.17 9.73
CA ASN A 25 -3.54 -16.66 9.40
C ASN A 25 -3.44 -17.30 8.01
N LEU A 26 -4.25 -16.83 7.07
CA LEU A 26 -4.34 -17.42 5.73
C LEU A 26 -3.30 -16.80 4.80
N LYS A 27 -2.06 -17.31 4.85
CA LYS A 27 -0.92 -16.82 4.06
C LYS A 27 -1.21 -16.69 2.56
N VAL A 28 -2.04 -17.59 2.00
CA VAL A 28 -2.44 -17.55 0.57
C VAL A 28 -3.22 -16.27 0.25
N LEU A 29 -4.14 -15.84 1.12
CA LEU A 29 -4.89 -14.60 0.91
C LEU A 29 -3.98 -13.38 0.98
N TRP A 30 -2.93 -13.42 1.81
CA TRP A 30 -1.92 -12.35 1.82
C TRP A 30 -1.21 -12.25 0.47
N VAL A 31 -0.78 -13.37 -0.12
CA VAL A 31 -0.09 -13.34 -1.43
C VAL A 31 -0.99 -12.75 -2.51
N ILE A 32 -2.27 -13.14 -2.54
CA ILE A 32 -3.23 -12.59 -3.51
C ILE A 32 -3.44 -11.09 -3.25
N GLY A 33 -3.60 -10.68 -1.99
CA GLY A 33 -3.72 -9.28 -1.60
C GLY A 33 -2.51 -8.43 -2.03
N ALA A 34 -1.30 -8.96 -1.85
CA ALA A 34 -0.06 -8.31 -2.26
C ALA A 34 0.02 -8.10 -3.78
N ILE A 35 -0.47 -9.05 -4.57
CA ILE A 35 -0.54 -8.88 -6.03
C ILE A 35 -1.45 -7.70 -6.38
N PHE A 36 -2.62 -7.58 -5.76
CA PHE A 36 -3.53 -6.45 -5.99
C PHE A 36 -2.95 -5.13 -5.52
N ASP A 37 -2.27 -5.10 -4.38
CA ASP A 37 -1.62 -3.91 -3.82
C ASP A 37 -0.50 -3.40 -4.74
N TRP A 38 0.25 -4.30 -5.39
CA TRP A 38 1.35 -3.94 -6.28
C TRP A 38 0.90 -3.69 -7.72
N LEU A 39 -0.26 -4.21 -8.15
CA LEU A 39 -0.76 -4.10 -9.53
C LEU A 39 -0.79 -2.65 -10.10
N PRO A 40 -1.08 -1.59 -9.33
CA PRO A 40 -1.05 -0.21 -9.82
C PRO A 40 0.33 0.31 -10.25
N LEU A 41 1.43 -0.31 -9.77
CA LEU A 41 2.81 0.08 -10.08
C LEU A 41 3.23 -0.32 -11.50
N PRO A 42 3.25 -1.62 -11.90
CA PRO A 42 3.69 -2.04 -13.22
C PRO A 42 2.74 -1.57 -14.33
N THR A 43 1.46 -1.35 -14.01
CA THR A 43 0.47 -0.83 -14.96
C THR A 43 0.66 0.65 -15.27
N GLY A 44 1.53 1.35 -14.53
CA GLY A 44 1.83 2.76 -14.76
C GLY A 44 0.68 3.70 -14.42
N TRP A 45 -0.37 3.23 -13.73
CA TRP A 45 -1.52 4.07 -13.36
C TRP A 45 -1.14 5.21 -12.40
N MET A 46 0.02 5.10 -11.75
CA MET A 46 0.60 6.10 -10.85
C MET A 46 1.64 7.02 -11.51
N LYS A 47 1.91 6.93 -12.83
CA LYS A 47 2.88 7.82 -13.49
C LYS A 47 2.40 9.28 -13.43
N SER A 48 3.18 10.15 -12.79
CA SER A 48 3.03 11.60 -12.87
C SER A 48 3.95 12.14 -13.95
N GLU A 49 3.38 12.67 -15.04
CA GLU A 49 4.14 13.29 -16.14
C GLU A 49 4.62 14.72 -15.83
N ARG A 50 4.26 15.30 -14.67
CA ARG A 50 4.66 16.67 -14.29
C ARG A 50 5.75 16.70 -13.24
N LYS A 51 6.54 17.79 -13.27
CA LYS A 51 7.50 18.16 -12.22
C LYS A 51 6.80 18.15 -10.86
N ILE A 52 7.16 17.18 -10.04
CA ILE A 52 6.60 16.96 -8.71
C ILE A 52 7.24 18.00 -7.76
N GLY A 53 6.42 18.75 -7.02
CA GLY A 53 6.92 19.67 -5.99
C GLY A 53 7.66 18.94 -4.87
N SER A 54 8.55 19.64 -4.16
CA SER A 54 9.34 19.08 -3.04
C SER A 54 8.47 18.43 -1.95
N ASP A 55 7.29 19.01 -1.67
CA ASP A 55 6.34 18.47 -0.70
C ASP A 55 5.76 17.13 -1.14
N VAL A 56 5.35 17.00 -2.40
CA VAL A 56 4.78 15.75 -2.95
C VAL A 56 5.86 14.66 -2.93
N LEU A 57 7.11 15.00 -3.26
CA LEU A 57 8.24 14.07 -3.19
C LEU A 57 8.49 13.54 -1.76
N LYS A 58 8.33 14.39 -0.74
CA LYS A 58 8.43 13.98 0.67
C LYS A 58 7.39 12.92 1.02
N TRP A 59 6.13 13.11 0.59
CA TRP A 59 5.05 12.14 0.82
C TRP A 59 5.25 10.84 0.03
N VAL A 60 5.78 10.91 -1.20
CA VAL A 60 6.19 9.71 -1.96
C VAL A 60 7.21 8.90 -1.17
N LYS A 61 8.26 9.56 -0.63
CA LYS A 61 9.29 8.87 0.16
C LYS A 61 8.69 8.21 1.41
N ILE A 62 7.85 8.93 2.14
CA ILE A 62 7.16 8.38 3.34
C ILE A 62 6.33 7.15 2.95
N HIS A 63 5.51 7.24 1.91
CA HIS A 63 4.69 6.13 1.43
C HIS A 63 5.54 4.90 1.05
N VAL A 64 6.64 5.11 0.31
CA VAL A 64 7.55 4.02 -0.08
C VAL A 64 8.19 3.38 1.15
N ILE A 65 8.67 4.17 2.11
CA ILE A 65 9.28 3.65 3.35
C ILE A 65 8.28 2.80 4.13
N LEU A 66 7.05 3.29 4.32
CA LEU A 66 5.99 2.56 5.01
C LEU A 66 5.62 1.26 4.29
N THR A 67 5.53 1.31 2.96
CA THR A 67 5.23 0.12 2.15
C THR A 67 6.33 -0.92 2.30
N VAL A 68 7.59 -0.55 2.13
CA VAL A 68 8.72 -1.48 2.29
C VAL A 68 8.77 -2.05 3.71
N ALA A 69 8.54 -1.22 4.73
CA ALA A 69 8.49 -1.67 6.12
C ALA A 69 7.37 -2.69 6.36
N ALA A 70 6.15 -2.43 5.85
CA ALA A 70 5.04 -3.37 5.95
C ALA A 70 5.40 -4.73 5.33
N TYR A 71 5.95 -4.72 4.10
CA TYR A 71 6.33 -5.97 3.43
C TYR A 71 7.48 -6.70 4.13
N ALA A 72 8.45 -5.99 4.70
CA ALA A 72 9.50 -6.61 5.51
C ALA A 72 8.90 -7.34 6.73
N ILE A 73 7.95 -6.72 7.43
CA ILE A 73 7.24 -7.35 8.55
C ILE A 73 6.45 -8.58 8.08
N ALA A 74 5.77 -8.47 6.94
CA ALA A 74 5.01 -9.58 6.38
C ALA A 74 5.90 -10.76 5.98
N LEU A 75 7.08 -10.52 5.39
CA LEU A 75 8.05 -11.57 5.06
C LEU A 75 8.57 -12.26 6.33
N LEU A 76 8.86 -11.50 7.39
CA LEU A 76 9.23 -12.06 8.69
C LEU A 76 8.12 -12.95 9.27
N TRP A 77 6.86 -12.53 9.16
CA TRP A 77 5.72 -13.36 9.57
C TRP A 77 5.57 -14.63 8.72
N ILE A 78 5.67 -14.53 7.39
CA ILE A 78 5.40 -15.66 6.49
C ILE A 78 6.51 -16.70 6.53
N PHE A 79 7.77 -16.27 6.47
CA PHE A 79 8.95 -17.12 6.31
C PHE A 79 9.77 -17.29 7.58
N GLY A 80 9.69 -16.36 8.53
CA GLY A 80 10.53 -16.39 9.74
C GLY A 80 10.13 -17.44 10.78
N GLY A 81 9.12 -18.29 10.52
CA GLY A 81 8.61 -19.28 11.48
C GLY A 81 7.90 -18.68 12.70
N TRP A 82 8.08 -17.38 12.95
CA TRP A 82 7.34 -16.57 13.91
C TRP A 82 5.92 -16.32 13.40
N ASN A 83 5.01 -17.27 13.68
CA ASN A 83 3.56 -17.04 13.66
C ASN A 83 3.13 -16.11 14.82
N SER A 84 3.90 -15.05 15.07
CA SER A 84 3.61 -14.09 16.13
C SER A 84 2.38 -13.30 15.73
N LEU A 85 1.34 -13.38 16.57
CA LEU A 85 0.13 -12.58 16.43
C LEU A 85 0.48 -11.09 16.32
N PHE A 86 1.50 -10.64 17.05
CA PHE A 86 1.99 -9.27 16.99
C PHE A 86 2.47 -8.87 15.60
N ALA A 87 3.28 -9.69 14.93
CA ALA A 87 3.80 -9.38 13.59
C ALA A 87 2.68 -9.26 12.54
N ARG A 88 1.62 -10.06 12.68
CA ARG A 88 0.44 -10.05 11.79
C ARG A 88 -0.31 -8.72 11.87
N PHE A 89 -0.61 -8.26 13.09
CA PHE A 89 -1.30 -6.99 13.30
C PHE A 89 -0.40 -5.80 12.99
N LEU A 90 0.90 -5.89 13.32
CA LEU A 90 1.88 -4.85 12.99
C LEU A 90 2.00 -4.66 11.46
N PHE A 91 2.00 -5.74 10.68
CA PHE A 91 1.93 -5.64 9.22
C PHE A 91 0.70 -4.85 8.78
N LEU A 92 -0.49 -5.19 9.30
CA LEU A 92 -1.74 -4.54 8.90
C LEU A 92 -1.75 -3.05 9.25
N GLU A 93 -1.23 -2.70 10.42
CA GLU A 93 -1.13 -1.31 10.88
C GLU A 93 -0.17 -0.49 10.00
N VAL A 94 1.04 -1.01 9.75
CA VAL A 94 2.03 -0.31 8.91
C VAL A 94 1.57 -0.23 7.46
N TRP A 95 0.93 -1.27 6.93
CA TRP A 95 0.34 -1.25 5.59
C TRP A 95 -0.79 -0.21 5.48
N TRP A 96 -1.67 -0.13 6.49
CA TRP A 96 -2.74 0.87 6.51
C TRP A 96 -2.19 2.30 6.54
N LEU A 97 -1.11 2.54 7.30
CA LEU A 97 -0.40 3.83 7.27
C LEU A 97 0.15 4.15 5.88
N ALA A 98 0.68 3.16 5.17
CA ALA A 98 1.12 3.33 3.79
C ALA A 98 -0.05 3.75 2.88
N VAL A 99 -1.22 3.12 3.02
CA VAL A 99 -2.44 3.48 2.27
C VAL A 99 -2.87 4.92 2.54
N ILE A 100 -2.94 5.34 3.80
CA ILE A 100 -3.27 6.72 4.16
C ILE A 100 -2.26 7.70 3.54
N ALA A 101 -0.96 7.41 3.64
CA ALA A 101 0.07 8.23 3.03
C ALA A 101 -0.11 8.35 1.50
N GLY A 102 -0.52 7.27 0.83
CA GLY A 102 -0.85 7.26 -0.60
C GLY A 102 -2.08 8.10 -0.96
N VAL A 103 -3.12 8.06 -0.12
CA VAL A 103 -4.32 8.91 -0.30
C VAL A 103 -3.96 10.40 -0.10
N VAL A 104 -3.20 10.73 0.93
CA VAL A 104 -2.73 12.11 1.19
C VAL A 104 -1.87 12.62 0.03
N LEU A 105 -0.95 11.79 -0.45
CA LEU A 105 -0.13 12.08 -1.63
C LEU A 105 -1.02 12.43 -2.83
N THR A 106 -2.05 11.62 -3.08
CA THR A 106 -2.94 11.81 -4.22
C THR A 106 -3.79 13.07 -4.08
N SER A 107 -4.29 13.35 -2.87
CA SER A 107 -5.02 14.59 -2.57
C SER A 107 -4.16 15.83 -2.82
N LYS A 108 -2.92 15.85 -2.30
CA LYS A 108 -1.97 16.96 -2.52
C LYS A 108 -1.60 17.14 -3.99
N ALA A 109 -1.36 16.04 -4.71
CA ALA A 109 -1.06 16.08 -6.14
C ALA A 109 -2.24 16.59 -7.00
N HIS A 110 -3.48 16.37 -6.55
CA HIS A 110 -4.68 16.94 -7.19
C HIS A 110 -4.96 18.39 -6.79
N GLY A 111 -4.68 18.78 -5.54
CA GLY A 111 -4.78 20.17 -5.08
C GLY A 111 -3.88 21.10 -5.89
N GLN A 112 -2.65 20.66 -6.15
CA GLN A 112 -1.66 21.37 -6.98
C GLN A 112 -2.03 21.47 -8.48
N ARG A 113 -3.18 20.90 -8.92
CA ARG A 113 -3.71 21.09 -10.28
C ARG A 113 -4.67 22.30 -10.40
N ARG A 114 -5.12 22.87 -9.27
CA ARG A 114 -6.09 23.98 -9.26
C ARG A 114 -5.46 25.36 -9.06
N ASP A 115 -4.17 25.39 -8.75
CA ASP A 115 -3.35 26.59 -8.64
C ASP A 115 -2.44 26.71 -9.87
#